data_AF-A0A948VXZ1-F1
#
_entry.id   AF-A0A948VXZ1-F1
#
_cell.length_a   1.000
_cell.length_b   1.000
_cell.length_c   1.000
_cell.angle_alpha   90.00
_cell.angle_beta   90.00
_cell.angle_gamma   90.00
#
_symmetry.space_group_name_H-M   'P 1'
#
loop_
_entity.id
_entity.type
_entity.pdbx_description
1 polymer ?
#
loop_
_entity_poly.entity_id
_entity_poly.type
_entity_poly.pdbx_seq_one_letter_code
_entity_poly.pdbx_strand_id
1 'polypeptide(L)' 'MLPIERDAAYLWDMLDSARTIQEFMAGMRFEEFLRDRKLQLAIERCVEIIGEASRRISDDLKNTHPEIP' A
#
# COMPACT_ATOMS: atom_id res chain seq x y z
N MET A 1 -6.40 -20.27 8.19
CA MET A 1 -5.19 -19.57 7.71
C MET A 1 -4.43 -19.09 8.93
N LEU A 2 -3.15 -19.40 9.03
CA LEU A 2 -2.33 -19.07 10.20
C LEU A 2 -2.04 -17.55 10.23
N PRO A 3 -1.81 -16.93 11.40
CA PRO A 3 -1.51 -15.50 11.51
C PRO A 3 -0.38 -15.03 10.57
N ILE A 4 0.70 -15.82 10.45
CA ILE A 4 1.84 -15.54 9.58
C ILE A 4 1.46 -15.49 8.08
N GLU A 5 0.54 -16.36 7.65
CA GLU A 5 0.05 -16.41 6.27
C GLU A 5 -0.85 -15.21 5.96
N ARG A 6 -1.57 -14.69 6.97
CA ARG A 6 -2.39 -13.47 6.84
C ARG A 6 -1.53 -12.22 6.80
N ASP A 7 -0.52 -12.12 7.64
CA ASP A 7 0.39 -10.97 7.63
C ASP A 7 1.14 -10.87 6.31
N ALA A 8 1.62 -12.00 5.76
CA ALA A 8 2.25 -12.03 4.45
C ALA A 8 1.32 -11.51 3.34
N ALA A 9 0.02 -11.81 3.40
CA ALA A 9 -0.96 -11.28 2.46
C ALA A 9 -1.14 -9.76 2.60
N TYR A 10 -1.23 -9.24 3.83
CA TYR A 10 -1.33 -7.78 4.04
C TYR A 10 -0.05 -7.05 3.61
N LEU A 11 1.13 -7.61 3.88
CA LEU A 11 2.40 -7.07 3.38
C LEU A 11 2.43 -7.05 1.84
N TRP A 12 1.91 -8.11 1.21
CA TRP A 12 1.79 -8.17 -0.24
C TRP A 12 0.84 -7.10 -0.78
N ASP A 13 -0.35 -6.93 -0.20
CA ASP A 13 -1.31 -5.90 -0.60
C ASP A 13 -0.70 -4.49 -0.54
N MET A 14 0.07 -4.21 0.51
CA MET A 14 0.80 -2.94 0.66
C MET A 14 1.86 -2.78 -0.44
N LEU A 15 2.67 -3.82 -0.67
CA LEU A 15 3.76 -3.78 -1.66
C LEU A 15 3.23 -3.61 -3.09
N ASP A 16 2.18 -4.36 -3.45
CA ASP A 16 1.55 -4.30 -4.75
C ASP A 16 0.91 -2.94 -5.02
N SER A 17 0.19 -2.39 -4.03
CA SER A 17 -0.39 -1.06 -4.10
C SER A 17 0.67 0.03 -4.25
N ALA A 18 1.78 -0.06 -3.50
CA ALA A 18 2.89 0.89 -3.60
C ALA A 18 3.56 0.86 -4.98
N ARG A 19 3.79 -0.34 -5.54
CA ARG A 19 4.33 -0.52 -6.89
C ARG A 19 3.38 0.01 -7.96
N THR A 20 2.09 -0.26 -7.83
CA THR A 20 1.06 0.26 -8.73
C THR A 20 1.07 1.79 -8.76
N ILE A 21 1.17 2.44 -7.61
CA ILE A 21 1.33 3.91 -7.53
C ILE A 21 2.57 4.37 -8.29
N GLN A 22 3.72 3.71 -8.08
CA GLN A 22 4.97 4.06 -8.78
C GLN A 22 4.86 3.91 -10.29
N GLU A 23 4.24 2.83 -10.77
CA GLU A 23 4.03 2.57 -12.20
C GLU A 23 3.11 3.61 -12.84
N PHE A 24 2.00 3.94 -12.17
CA PHE A 24 1.04 4.94 -12.64
C PHE A 24 1.60 6.36 -12.68
N MET A 25 2.50 6.68 -11.74
CA MET A 25 3.14 7.99 -11.66
C MET A 25 4.40 8.09 -12.52
N ALA A 26 4.88 7.00 -13.12
CA ALA A 26 6.11 6.99 -13.90
C ALA A 26 6.00 7.92 -15.13
N GLY A 27 6.83 8.96 -15.15
CA GLY A 27 6.82 9.97 -16.24
C GLY A 27 5.63 10.93 -16.24
N MET A 28 4.72 10.82 -15.27
CA MET A 28 3.58 11.72 -15.10
C MET A 28 4.02 13.07 -14.52
N ARG A 29 3.70 14.20 -15.17
CA ARG A 29 3.90 15.52 -14.55
C ARG A 29 2.77 15.84 -13.57
N PHE A 30 3.07 16.66 -12.59
CA PHE A 30 2.10 17.03 -11.55
C PHE A 30 0.83 17.70 -12.12
N GLU A 31 0.98 18.58 -13.12
CA GLU A 31 -0.16 19.27 -13.74
C GLU A 31 -1.06 18.32 -14.55
N GLU A 32 -0.48 17.23 -15.08
CA GLU A 32 -1.22 16.18 -15.79
C GLU A 32 -2.01 15.34 -14.79
N PHE A 33 -1.37 14.94 -13.68
CA PHE A 33 -2.02 14.26 -12.57
C PHE A 33 -3.20 15.05 -11.99
N LEU A 34 -3.05 16.37 -11.79
CA LEU A 34 -4.11 17.22 -11.26
C LEU A 34 -5.36 17.29 -12.16
N ARG A 35 -5.22 17.00 -13.46
CA ARG A 35 -6.33 17.01 -14.42
C ARG A 35 -6.96 15.63 -14.63
N ASP A 36 -6.30 14.55 -14.19
CA ASP A 36 -6.81 13.19 -14.31
C ASP A 36 -7.48 12.72 -13.01
N ARG A 37 -8.78 12.97 -12.88
CA ARG A 37 -9.54 12.55 -11.69
C ARG A 37 -9.60 11.03 -11.54
N LYS A 38 -9.59 10.28 -12.64
CA LYS A 38 -9.63 8.81 -12.59
C LYS A 38 -8.33 8.27 -11.98
N LEU A 39 -7.20 8.83 -12.40
CA LEU A 39 -5.90 8.48 -11.85
C LEU A 39 -5.81 8.86 -10.37
N GLN A 40 -6.27 10.05 -9.99
CA GLN A 40 -6.33 10.46 -8.57
C GLN A 40 -7.10 9.45 -7.72
N LEU A 41 -8.30 9.04 -8.15
CA LEU A 41 -9.11 8.05 -7.43
C LEU A 41 -8.40 6.68 -7.34
N ALA A 42 -7.69 6.27 -8.40
CA ALA A 42 -6.92 5.03 -8.38
C ALA A 42 -5.76 5.09 -7.37
N ILE A 43 -5.02 6.20 -7.33
CA ILE A 43 -3.93 6.43 -6.37
C ILE A 43 -4.48 6.53 -4.93
N GLU A 44 -5.54 7.30 -4.71
CA GLU A 44 -6.26 7.41 -3.43
C GLU A 44 -6.62 6.00 -2.92
N ARG A 45 -7.18 5.15 -3.79
CA ARG A 45 -7.54 3.77 -3.43
C ARG A 45 -6.34 2.91 -3.06
N CYS A 46 -5.22 3.02 -3.78
CA CYS A 46 -4.00 2.29 -3.44
C CYS A 46 -3.47 2.71 -2.06
N VAL A 47 -3.52 4.01 -1.74
CA VAL A 47 -3.12 4.52 -0.41
C VAL A 47 -4.06 4.01 0.69
N GLU A 48 -5.37 3.94 0.44
CA GLU A 48 -6.32 3.34 1.38
C GLU A 48 -6.02 1.86 1.66
N ILE A 49 -5.72 1.08 0.62
CA ILE A 49 -5.36 -0.34 0.76
C ILE A 49 -4.10 -0.47 1.63
N ILE A 50 -3.09 0.37 1.39
CA ILE A 50 -1.86 0.37 2.20
C ILE A 50 -2.18 0.65 3.68
N GLY A 51 -2.99 1.68 3.95
CA GLY A 51 -3.36 2.07 5.31
C GLY A 51 -4.25 1.06 6.04
N GLU A 52 -5.14 0.38 5.33
CA GLU A 52 -5.99 -0.66 5.92
C GLU A 52 -5.19 -1.95 6.18
N ALA A 53 -4.35 -2.37 5.24
CA ALA A 53 -3.51 -3.55 5.40
C ALA A 53 -2.50 -3.39 6.54
N SER A 54 -1.88 -2.21 6.69
CA SER A 54 -0.93 -1.94 7.78
C SER A 54 -1.56 -2.07 9.17
N ARG A 55 -2.81 -1.63 9.34
CA ARG A 55 -3.55 -1.78 10.61
C ARG A 55 -3.86 -3.23 10.97
N ARG A 56 -3.87 -4.13 9.99
CA ARG A 56 -4.22 -5.55 10.17
C ARG A 56 -3.02 -6.44 10.44
N ILE A 57 -1.80 -5.90 10.37
CA ILE A 57 -0.59 -6.63 10.76
C ILE A 57 -0.68 -7.01 12.24
N SER A 58 -0.38 -8.28 12.53
CA SER A 58 -0.39 -8.83 13.88
C SER A 58 0.67 -8.19 14.78
N ASP A 59 0.40 -8.15 16.08
CA ASP A 59 1.38 -7.65 17.05
C ASP A 59 2.58 -8.59 17.18
N ASP A 60 2.41 -9.90 16.94
CA ASP A 60 3.51 -10.87 16.90
C ASP A 60 4.54 -10.46 15.84
N LEU A 61 4.10 -10.15 14.62
CA LEU A 61 5.01 -9.72 13.55
C LEU A 61 5.67 -8.36 13.87
N LYS A 62 4.91 -7.40 14.40
CA LYS A 62 5.47 -6.10 14.84
C LYS A 62 6.54 -6.28 15.90
N ASN A 63 6.28 -7.13 16.89
CA ASN A 63 7.21 -7.41 17.99
C ASN A 63 8.48 -8.12 17.52
N THR A 64 8.42 -8.92 16.44
CA THR A 64 9.60 -9.52 15.82
C THR A 64 10.41 -8.55 14.96
N HIS A 65 9.85 -7.39 14.59
CA HIS A 65 10.47 -6.35 13.78
C HIS A 65 10.37 -4.96 14.44
N PRO A 66 10.91 -4.78 15.66
CA PRO A 66 10.81 -3.51 16.39
C PRO A 66 11.58 -2.34 15.73
N GLU A 67 12.43 -2.62 14.75
CA GLU A 67 13.10 -1.63 13.92
C GLU A 67 12.17 -0.93 12.92
N ILE A 68 10.99 -1.50 12.67
CA ILE A 68 9.96 -0.94 11.79
C ILE A 68 8.87 -0.29 12.68
N PRO A 69 8.66 1.04 12.58
CA PRO A 69 7.77 1.79 13.48
C PRO A 69 6.27 1.52 13.27
#